data_AF-A0A9P9GEA1-F1
#
_entry.id   AF-A0A9P9GEA1-F1
#
_cell.length_a   1.000
_cell.length_b   1.000
_cell.length_c   1.000
_cell.angle_alpha   90.00
_cell.angle_beta   90.00
_cell.angle_gamma   90.00
#
_symmetry.space_group_name_H-M   'P 1'
#
loop_
_entity.id
_entity.type
_entity.pdbx_description
1 polymer ?
#
loop_
_entity_poly.entity_id
_entity_poly.type
_entity_poly.pdbx_seq_one_letter_code
_entity_poly.pdbx_strand_id
1 'polypeptide(L)'
;MANTNDPTNTWRIFQDEFRDILGQEPSLQLLLQIDEFPFAHEAGVFLPETNELFVTSNQFKDHAGEKTVQISKISLGDDAGPVKLEKIVCDLIHMANGGVNYQDGILVCAQGSATRPSGLFKLQTTYPYESGPVITSYMGRPFNAVNDVVVHRDGSIWFTDPSYGHDQGYRPKPSLPNAVYRYDPATESIRAVADGLGRPNGICFSPDYSTIYITDTDQVRGQSVDYGRAASIYAFDVIQRHGQRFLANRRLFALADTGIPDGIKCDTRGNVYSGCGDGINVWSPGGVLLGKIVIPGGVANFCFGPEGQLFALNEHRLWRVQLDRCVRGALLDGQT
;
A
#
# COMPACT_ATOMS: atom_id res chain seq x y z
N MET A 1 -18.92 -15.47 -21.32
CA MET A 1 -18.83 -15.17 -19.88
C MET A 1 -18.06 -16.31 -19.24
N ALA A 2 -16.82 -16.06 -18.81
CA ALA A 2 -16.01 -17.10 -18.19
C ALA A 2 -16.49 -17.34 -16.76
N ASN A 3 -16.65 -18.61 -16.41
CA ASN A 3 -17.11 -19.06 -15.10
C ASN A 3 -16.04 -18.70 -14.05
N THR A 4 -16.38 -17.89 -13.05
CA THR A 4 -15.45 -17.37 -12.04
C THR A 4 -15.05 -18.40 -10.98
N ASN A 5 -15.56 -19.62 -11.06
CA ASN A 5 -15.31 -20.72 -10.11
C ASN A 5 -14.42 -21.84 -10.67
N ASP A 6 -13.70 -21.61 -11.78
CA ASP A 6 -12.71 -22.56 -12.27
C ASP A 6 -11.35 -22.34 -11.55
N PRO A 7 -10.85 -23.30 -10.75
CA PRO A 7 -9.56 -23.18 -10.06
C PRO A 7 -8.35 -23.06 -11.01
N THR A 8 -8.51 -23.27 -12.32
CA THR A 8 -7.48 -22.98 -13.33
C THR A 8 -7.34 -21.48 -13.66
N ASN A 9 -8.21 -20.61 -13.13
CA ASN A 9 -8.26 -19.19 -13.46
C ASN A 9 -7.57 -18.28 -12.43
N THR A 10 -7.11 -18.81 -11.29
CA THR A 10 -6.40 -18.05 -10.24
C THR A 10 -5.06 -17.50 -10.74
N TRP A 11 -4.31 -18.32 -11.48
CA TRP A 11 -2.98 -17.95 -11.97
C TRP A 11 -3.05 -17.67 -13.47
N ARG A 12 -3.18 -16.41 -13.85
CA ARG A 12 -3.15 -16.03 -15.27
C ARG A 12 -1.73 -15.73 -15.69
N ILE A 13 -1.21 -16.53 -16.61
CA ILE A 13 0.17 -16.45 -17.09
C ILE A 13 0.14 -15.77 -18.47
N PHE A 14 0.84 -14.65 -18.60
CA PHE A 14 1.01 -13.93 -19.88
C PHE A 14 2.42 -14.10 -20.45
N GLN A 15 3.41 -14.31 -19.57
CA GLN A 15 4.81 -14.57 -19.91
C GLN A 15 5.33 -15.76 -19.09
N ASP A 16 6.23 -16.56 -19.66
CA ASP A 16 6.73 -17.79 -19.02
C ASP A 16 7.53 -17.49 -17.74
N GLU A 17 8.17 -16.32 -17.63
CA GLU A 17 8.90 -15.87 -16.44
C GLU A 17 7.99 -15.77 -15.21
N PHE A 18 6.67 -15.63 -15.38
CA PHE A 18 5.75 -15.66 -14.24
C PHE A 18 5.71 -17.03 -13.55
N ARG A 19 6.04 -18.12 -14.27
CA ARG A 19 6.11 -19.46 -13.68
C ARG A 19 7.22 -19.57 -12.63
N ASP A 20 8.32 -18.83 -12.81
CA ASP A 20 9.40 -18.76 -11.82
C ASP A 20 8.95 -18.05 -10.53
N ILE A 21 8.01 -17.11 -10.64
CA ILE A 21 7.43 -16.42 -9.48
C ILE A 21 6.43 -17.34 -8.76
N LEU A 22 5.61 -18.08 -9.52
CA LEU A 22 4.63 -19.00 -8.94
C LEU A 22 5.28 -20.21 -8.25
N GLY A 23 6.39 -20.72 -8.79
CA GLY A 23 7.03 -21.95 -8.33
C GLY A 23 6.22 -23.20 -8.69
N GLN A 24 6.54 -24.31 -8.03
CA GLN A 24 5.93 -25.62 -8.35
C GLN A 24 4.53 -25.80 -7.74
N GLU A 25 4.27 -25.23 -6.56
CA GLU A 25 3.05 -25.45 -5.79
C GLU A 25 2.43 -24.12 -5.30
N PRO A 26 2.06 -23.19 -6.22
CA PRO A 26 1.41 -21.96 -5.81
C PRO A 26 0.05 -22.25 -5.19
N SER A 27 -0.30 -21.54 -4.12
CA SER A 27 -1.61 -21.70 -3.47
C SER A 27 -2.21 -20.37 -3.03
N LEU A 28 -3.54 -20.34 -2.92
CA LEU A 28 -4.32 -19.22 -2.43
C LEU A 28 -5.23 -19.74 -1.31
N GLN A 29 -5.03 -19.22 -0.11
CA GLN A 29 -5.76 -19.64 1.09
C GLN A 29 -6.48 -18.45 1.73
N LEU A 30 -7.77 -18.61 2.02
CA LEU A 30 -8.50 -17.65 2.85
C LEU A 30 -8.07 -17.84 4.31
N LEU A 31 -7.50 -16.80 4.92
CA LEU A 31 -7.07 -16.82 6.32
C LEU A 31 -8.16 -16.33 7.26
N LEU A 32 -8.85 -15.25 6.87
CA LEU A 32 -9.86 -14.62 7.70
C LEU A 32 -10.91 -13.93 6.81
N GLN A 33 -12.18 -14.02 7.20
CA GLN A 33 -13.29 -13.29 6.59
C GLN A 33 -14.12 -12.65 7.71
N ILE A 34 -14.50 -11.39 7.52
CA ILE A 34 -15.38 -10.63 8.40
C ILE A 34 -16.38 -9.91 7.49
N ASP A 35 -17.65 -10.26 7.60
CA ASP A 35 -18.70 -9.73 6.71
C ASP A 35 -19.23 -8.37 7.20
N GLU A 36 -19.07 -8.08 8.49
CA GLU A 36 -19.61 -6.89 9.16
C GLU A 36 -18.93 -5.60 8.70
N PHE A 37 -17.64 -5.64 8.38
CA PHE A 37 -16.88 -4.48 7.91
C PHE A 37 -15.64 -4.88 7.08
N PRO A 38 -15.18 -4.01 6.16
CA PRO A 38 -14.06 -4.28 5.26
C PRO A 38 -12.70 -4.10 5.97
N PHE A 39 -12.37 -5.01 6.89
CA PHE A 39 -11.23 -4.90 7.79
C PHE A 39 -9.84 -4.92 7.12
N ALA A 40 -9.72 -5.47 5.91
CA ALA A 40 -8.47 -5.70 5.20
C ALA A 40 -8.47 -4.90 3.89
N HIS A 41 -8.15 -3.60 3.98
CA HIS A 41 -8.10 -2.71 2.82
C HIS A 41 -6.67 -2.24 2.55
N GLU A 42 -6.00 -1.67 3.55
CA GLU A 42 -4.77 -0.90 3.38
C GLU A 42 -3.72 -1.23 4.47
N ALA A 43 -2.53 -0.61 4.37
CA ALA A 43 -1.42 -0.73 5.34
C ALA A 43 -1.03 -2.18 5.70
N GLY A 44 -0.96 -3.10 4.73
CA GLY A 44 -0.37 -4.41 4.98
C GLY A 44 1.07 -4.28 5.50
N VAL A 45 1.27 -4.45 6.81
CA VAL A 45 2.58 -4.35 7.47
C VAL A 45 2.83 -5.61 8.27
N PHE A 46 3.69 -6.48 7.74
CA PHE A 46 4.05 -7.74 8.37
C PHE A 46 5.24 -7.56 9.33
N LEU A 47 5.13 -8.14 10.53
CA LEU A 47 6.17 -8.20 11.54
C LEU A 47 6.64 -9.67 11.68
N PRO A 48 7.83 -10.02 11.16
CA PRO A 48 8.30 -11.41 11.17
C PRO A 48 8.53 -11.94 12.59
N GLU A 49 9.04 -11.10 13.50
CA GLU A 49 9.41 -11.50 14.86
C GLU A 49 8.23 -11.99 15.72
N THR A 50 7.02 -11.50 15.43
CA THR A 50 5.81 -11.86 16.16
C THR A 50 4.82 -12.63 15.30
N ASN A 51 5.11 -12.82 14.01
CA ASN A 51 4.19 -13.38 13.01
C ASN A 51 2.82 -12.67 13.03
N GLU A 52 2.87 -11.34 13.05
CA GLU A 52 1.71 -10.46 13.11
C GLU A 52 1.62 -9.58 11.87
N LEU A 53 0.40 -9.30 11.46
CA LEU A 53 0.09 -8.40 10.36
C LEU A 53 -0.74 -7.24 10.89
N PHE A 54 -0.32 -6.01 10.62
CA PHE A 54 -1.13 -4.82 10.84
C PHE A 54 -1.83 -4.47 9.53
N VAL A 55 -3.08 -4.02 9.63
CA VAL A 55 -3.91 -3.59 8.49
C VAL A 55 -4.80 -2.42 8.90
N THR A 56 -5.26 -1.66 7.92
CA THR A 56 -6.35 -0.70 8.07
C THR A 56 -7.56 -1.14 7.26
N SER A 57 -8.75 -0.88 7.81
CA SER A 57 -10.01 -1.14 7.11
C SER A 57 -10.30 -0.05 6.08
N ASN A 58 -11.15 -0.35 5.10
CA ASN A 58 -11.79 0.68 4.31
C ASN A 58 -12.79 1.45 5.19
N GLN A 59 -13.32 2.56 4.69
CA GLN A 59 -14.35 3.32 5.37
C GLN A 59 -15.62 2.46 5.56
N PHE A 60 -16.09 2.37 6.80
CA PHE A 60 -17.36 1.76 7.15
C PHE A 60 -18.14 2.65 8.13
N LYS A 61 -19.35 2.24 8.48
CA LYS A 61 -20.16 2.93 9.49
C LYS A 61 -20.05 2.20 10.81
N ASP A 62 -19.72 2.91 11.88
CA ASP A 62 -19.74 2.35 13.23
C ASP A 62 -21.18 2.15 13.75
N HIS A 63 -21.32 1.71 14.99
CA HIS A 63 -22.63 1.50 15.62
C HIS A 63 -23.45 2.79 15.80
N ALA A 64 -22.82 3.96 15.77
CA ALA A 64 -23.49 5.26 15.76
C ALA A 64 -23.87 5.73 14.35
N GLY A 65 -23.45 5.00 13.31
CA GLY A 65 -23.68 5.33 11.90
C GLY A 65 -22.63 6.27 11.31
N GLU A 66 -21.59 6.61 12.07
CA GLU A 66 -20.54 7.53 11.67
C GLU A 66 -19.48 6.83 10.82
N LYS A 67 -18.97 7.55 9.81
CA LYS A 67 -17.92 7.04 8.93
C LYS A 67 -16.60 6.95 9.70
N THR A 68 -16.01 5.76 9.71
CA THR A 68 -14.75 5.49 10.40
C THR A 68 -13.90 4.46 9.66
N VAL A 69 -12.67 4.27 10.13
CA VAL A 69 -11.79 3.17 9.77
C VAL A 69 -11.20 2.55 11.05
N GLN A 70 -10.69 1.34 10.94
CA GLN A 70 -10.10 0.62 12.05
C GLN A 70 -8.67 0.19 11.72
N ILE A 71 -7.73 0.45 12.63
CA ILE A 71 -6.43 -0.21 12.64
C ILE A 71 -6.61 -1.55 13.37
N SER A 72 -6.16 -2.63 12.76
CA SER A 72 -6.23 -3.97 13.35
C SER A 72 -4.86 -4.64 13.33
N LYS A 73 -4.56 -5.38 14.40
CA LYS A 73 -3.46 -6.34 14.43
C LYS A 73 -4.04 -7.73 14.24
N ILE A 74 -3.41 -8.53 13.39
CA ILE A 74 -3.80 -9.88 13.06
C ILE A 74 -2.65 -10.80 13.46
N SER A 75 -2.84 -11.60 14.49
CA SER A 75 -1.90 -12.67 14.83
C SER A 75 -2.20 -13.85 13.90
N LEU A 76 -1.26 -14.20 13.03
CA LEU A 76 -1.47 -15.22 12.00
C LEU A 76 -1.45 -16.65 12.58
N GLY A 77 -0.88 -16.81 13.78
CA GLY A 77 -0.70 -18.12 14.42
C GLY A 77 0.34 -18.99 13.71
N ASP A 78 0.67 -20.13 14.31
CA ASP A 78 1.36 -21.21 13.60
C ASP A 78 0.37 -21.94 12.69
N ASP A 79 0.80 -22.86 11.82
CA ASP A 79 -0.07 -23.60 10.89
C ASP A 79 -1.26 -24.35 11.56
N ALA A 80 -1.24 -24.52 12.89
CA ALA A 80 -2.31 -25.14 13.68
C ALA A 80 -3.11 -24.15 14.58
N GLY A 81 -2.72 -22.88 14.65
CA GLY A 81 -3.34 -21.86 15.51
C GLY A 81 -4.42 -21.05 14.77
N PRO A 82 -5.45 -20.53 15.49
CA PRO A 82 -6.43 -19.67 14.86
C PRO A 82 -5.84 -18.30 14.55
N VAL A 83 -6.15 -17.77 13.36
CA VAL A 83 -5.91 -16.36 13.03
C VAL A 83 -6.81 -15.50 13.93
N LYS A 84 -6.21 -14.53 14.62
CA LYS A 84 -6.93 -13.65 15.56
C LYS A 84 -6.80 -12.20 15.15
N LEU A 85 -7.92 -11.49 15.10
CA LEU A 85 -7.95 -10.05 14.88
C LEU A 85 -8.15 -9.32 16.20
N GLU A 86 -7.28 -8.35 16.47
CA GLU A 86 -7.34 -7.42 17.58
C GLU A 86 -7.52 -6.00 17.04
N LYS A 87 -8.55 -5.30 17.53
CA LYS A 87 -8.73 -3.88 17.24
C LYS A 87 -7.70 -3.06 18.02
N ILE A 88 -6.99 -2.17 17.33
CA ILE A 88 -6.13 -1.17 17.97
C ILE A 88 -6.93 0.11 18.17
N VAL A 89 -6.97 0.58 19.42
CA VAL A 89 -7.60 1.86 19.77
C VAL A 89 -6.53 2.94 19.80
N CYS A 90 -6.68 3.93 18.92
CA CYS A 90 -5.75 5.05 18.80
C CYS A 90 -6.54 6.33 18.47
N ASP A 91 -6.52 7.31 19.37
CA ASP A 91 -7.28 8.56 19.21
C ASP A 91 -6.56 9.59 18.34
N LEU A 92 -5.28 9.40 18.02
CA LEU A 92 -4.47 10.36 17.27
C LEU A 92 -4.50 10.10 15.76
N ILE A 93 -4.61 8.85 15.34
CA ILE A 93 -4.54 8.43 13.94
C ILE A 93 -5.96 8.34 13.39
N HIS A 94 -6.45 9.45 12.84
CA HIS A 94 -7.77 9.52 12.22
C HIS A 94 -7.73 9.15 10.75
N MET A 95 -8.69 8.32 10.31
CA MET A 95 -8.76 7.84 8.92
C MET A 95 -7.42 7.23 8.48
N ALA A 96 -6.91 6.29 9.28
CA ALA A 96 -5.71 5.53 8.97
C ALA A 96 -5.83 4.85 7.59
N ASN A 97 -4.81 5.00 6.75
CA ASN A 97 -4.76 4.42 5.41
C ASN A 97 -3.52 3.52 5.27
N GLY A 98 -2.51 3.91 4.48
CA GLY A 98 -1.30 3.14 4.24
C GLY A 98 -0.30 3.15 5.41
N GLY A 99 0.69 2.28 5.35
CA GLY A 99 1.67 2.14 6.42
C GLY A 99 2.86 1.26 6.05
N VAL A 100 3.94 1.39 6.82
CA VAL A 100 5.20 0.67 6.60
C VAL A 100 5.94 0.43 7.93
N ASN A 101 6.70 -0.65 8.02
CA ASN A 101 7.62 -0.89 9.13
C ASN A 101 8.54 0.32 9.34
N TYR A 102 8.70 0.78 10.59
CA TYR A 102 9.52 1.94 10.89
C TYR A 102 10.09 1.88 12.31
N GLN A 103 11.41 1.67 12.40
CA GLN A 103 12.12 1.53 13.67
C GLN A 103 11.51 0.37 14.50
N ASP A 104 11.22 0.61 15.78
CA ASP A 104 10.52 -0.27 16.72
C ASP A 104 8.99 -0.30 16.53
N GLY A 105 8.45 0.38 15.52
CA GLY A 105 7.01 0.49 15.29
C GLY A 105 6.60 0.50 13.82
N ILE A 106 5.48 1.16 13.56
CA ILE A 106 4.90 1.33 12.22
C ILE A 106 4.71 2.81 11.97
N LEU A 107 5.07 3.25 10.77
CA LEU A 107 4.68 4.56 10.28
C LEU A 107 3.32 4.41 9.56
N VAL A 108 2.32 5.14 10.03
CA VAL A 108 0.94 5.08 9.53
C VAL A 108 0.56 6.41 8.89
N CYS A 109 -0.07 6.35 7.73
CA CYS A 109 -0.68 7.48 7.07
C CYS A 109 -2.04 7.77 7.70
N ALA A 110 -2.21 8.96 8.27
CA ALA A 110 -3.52 9.45 8.71
C ALA A 110 -4.06 10.40 7.64
N GLN A 111 -5.22 10.09 7.07
CA GLN A 111 -5.90 10.98 6.12
C GLN A 111 -6.58 12.16 6.83
N GLY A 112 -6.75 12.09 8.15
CA GLY A 112 -7.30 13.16 8.97
C GLY A 112 -8.80 13.34 8.81
N SER A 113 -9.31 14.50 9.25
CA SER A 113 -10.72 14.87 9.14
C SER A 113 -10.88 16.38 8.93
N ALA A 114 -12.10 16.90 9.02
CA ALA A 114 -12.36 18.34 9.00
C ALA A 114 -11.64 19.10 10.15
N THR A 115 -11.40 18.45 11.28
CA THR A 115 -10.83 19.07 12.49
C THR A 115 -9.50 18.46 12.92
N ARG A 116 -9.08 17.36 12.31
CA ARG A 116 -7.84 16.64 12.62
C ARG A 116 -6.89 16.68 11.42
N PRO A 117 -5.59 16.91 11.63
CA PRO A 117 -4.64 17.00 10.54
C PRO A 117 -4.47 15.66 9.82
N SER A 118 -4.15 15.72 8.53
CA SER A 118 -3.56 14.60 7.82
C SER A 118 -2.04 14.61 8.03
N GLY A 119 -1.40 13.45 7.99
CA GLY A 119 0.04 13.35 8.15
C GLY A 119 0.53 11.94 8.37
N LEU A 120 1.78 11.83 8.79
CA LEU A 120 2.41 10.59 9.18
C LEU A 120 2.49 10.50 10.71
N PHE A 121 2.19 9.33 11.25
CA PHE A 121 2.19 9.05 12.68
C PHE A 121 2.96 7.77 12.94
N LYS A 122 3.76 7.74 14.01
CA LYS A 122 4.38 6.50 14.49
C LYS A 122 3.40 5.81 15.43
N LEU A 123 3.23 4.51 15.26
CA LEU A 123 2.41 3.62 16.10
C LEU A 123 3.31 2.52 16.67
N GLN A 124 3.31 2.36 17.99
CA GLN A 124 3.95 1.23 18.66
C GLN A 124 3.16 -0.05 18.44
N THR A 125 3.85 -1.19 18.35
CA THR A 125 3.27 -2.49 17.94
C THR A 125 2.78 -3.32 19.11
N THR A 126 3.03 -2.89 20.34
CA THR A 126 2.59 -3.57 21.56
C THR A 126 1.68 -2.67 22.38
N TYR A 127 0.71 -3.26 23.09
CA TYR A 127 -0.13 -2.55 24.05
C TYR A 127 0.75 -1.73 25.04
N PRO A 128 0.45 -0.44 25.29
CA PRO A 128 -0.81 0.25 25.01
C PRO A 128 -0.91 0.93 23.62
N TYR A 129 -0.08 0.53 22.64
CA TYR A 129 -0.09 1.06 21.26
C TYR A 129 0.08 2.58 21.22
N GLU A 130 1.08 3.08 21.94
CA GLU A 130 1.40 4.51 21.95
C GLU A 130 1.62 5.02 20.52
N SER A 131 1.15 6.24 20.27
CA SER A 131 1.26 6.86 18.95
C SER A 131 1.59 8.34 19.06
N GLY A 132 2.21 8.88 18.02
CA GLY A 132 2.59 10.29 17.97
C GLY A 132 2.78 10.80 16.55
N PRO A 133 2.57 12.11 16.31
CA PRO A 133 2.78 12.70 15.00
C PRO A 133 4.28 12.70 14.64
N VAL A 134 4.57 12.38 13.38
CA VAL A 134 5.91 12.52 12.77
C VAL A 134 5.96 13.81 11.94
N ILE A 135 4.98 14.03 11.06
CA ILE A 135 4.82 15.27 10.30
C ILE A 135 3.36 15.43 9.86
N THR A 136 2.80 16.63 10.00
CA THR A 136 1.36 16.90 9.76
C THR A 136 1.08 18.11 8.86
N SER A 137 2.13 18.76 8.34
CA SER A 137 1.97 19.86 7.38
C SER A 137 3.20 20.02 6.49
N TYR A 138 3.00 20.64 5.32
CA TYR A 138 4.07 21.12 4.46
C TYR A 138 4.29 22.62 4.69
N MET A 139 5.28 22.95 5.53
CA MET A 139 5.61 24.35 5.88
C MET A 139 4.38 25.13 6.39
N GLY A 140 3.62 24.53 7.31
CA GLY A 140 2.40 25.11 7.89
C GLY A 140 1.13 24.94 7.04
N ARG A 141 1.23 24.44 5.79
CA ARG A 141 0.06 24.10 4.97
C ARG A 141 -0.39 22.68 5.26
N PRO A 142 -1.68 22.43 5.57
CA PRO A 142 -2.17 21.08 5.81
C PRO A 142 -1.99 20.20 4.57
N PHE A 143 -1.49 18.97 4.76
CA PHE A 143 -1.55 17.92 3.74
C PHE A 143 -3.00 17.64 3.33
N ASN A 144 -3.21 17.07 2.15
CA ASN A 144 -4.53 16.75 1.63
C ASN A 144 -5.16 15.58 2.40
N ALA A 145 -4.60 14.39 2.19
CA ALA A 145 -5.01 13.11 2.78
C ALA A 145 -3.90 12.10 2.49
N VAL A 146 -2.77 12.18 3.22
CA VAL A 146 -1.61 11.30 3.09
C VAL A 146 -2.06 9.85 3.02
N ASN A 147 -1.62 9.12 2.00
CA ASN A 147 -2.27 7.89 1.58
C ASN A 147 -1.37 6.67 1.71
N ASP A 148 -0.20 6.65 1.06
CA ASP A 148 0.75 5.54 1.17
C ASP A 148 2.19 6.03 1.40
N VAL A 149 3.03 5.19 2.00
CA VAL A 149 4.36 5.59 2.50
C VAL A 149 5.42 4.51 2.34
N VAL A 150 6.66 4.92 2.06
CA VAL A 150 7.83 4.05 2.01
C VAL A 150 9.03 4.73 2.67
N VAL A 151 9.90 3.95 3.30
CA VAL A 151 11.14 4.44 3.91
C VAL A 151 12.31 4.06 3.01
N HIS A 152 13.12 5.06 2.66
CA HIS A 152 14.35 4.87 1.90
C HIS A 152 15.49 4.42 2.84
N ARG A 153 16.48 3.68 2.33
CA ARG A 153 17.63 3.15 3.11
C ARG A 153 18.50 4.20 3.82
N ASP A 154 18.31 5.49 3.51
CA ASP A 154 19.00 6.61 4.17
C ASP A 154 18.21 7.15 5.37
N GLY A 155 17.08 6.53 5.71
CA GLY A 155 16.17 6.97 6.77
C GLY A 155 15.16 8.03 6.33
N SER A 156 15.21 8.52 5.08
CA SER A 156 14.20 9.46 4.59
C SER A 156 12.88 8.76 4.27
N ILE A 157 11.79 9.45 4.53
CA ILE A 157 10.43 8.96 4.38
C ILE A 157 9.81 9.59 3.13
N TRP A 158 9.20 8.77 2.29
CA TRP A 158 8.58 9.21 1.03
C TRP A 158 7.11 8.81 1.04
N PHE A 159 6.22 9.75 0.72
CA PHE A 159 4.78 9.50 0.83
C PHE A 159 3.97 10.27 -0.21
N THR A 160 2.79 9.76 -0.50
CA THR A 160 1.83 10.35 -1.44
C THR A 160 0.75 11.14 -0.70
N ASP A 161 0.32 12.25 -1.28
CA ASP A 161 -0.70 13.14 -0.69
C ASP A 161 -1.84 13.47 -1.70
N PRO A 162 -2.68 12.47 -2.03
CA PRO A 162 -3.83 12.66 -2.90
C PRO A 162 -4.98 13.40 -2.19
N SER A 163 -5.95 13.84 -2.97
CA SER A 163 -7.14 14.54 -2.47
C SER A 163 -8.32 13.62 -2.10
N TYR A 164 -8.09 12.34 -1.81
CA TYR A 164 -9.16 11.37 -1.55
C TYR A 164 -10.13 11.80 -0.46
N GLY A 165 -9.63 12.30 0.66
CA GLY A 165 -10.52 12.71 1.74
C GLY A 165 -11.46 13.86 1.37
N HIS A 166 -11.04 14.71 0.42
CA HIS A 166 -11.93 15.73 -0.14
C HIS A 166 -12.97 15.10 -1.08
N ASP A 167 -12.52 14.24 -1.99
CA ASP A 167 -13.39 13.54 -2.94
C ASP A 167 -14.45 12.67 -2.23
N GLN A 168 -14.12 12.15 -1.05
CA GLN A 168 -14.98 11.32 -0.19
C GLN A 168 -15.75 12.12 0.87
N GLY A 169 -15.52 13.44 0.95
CA GLY A 169 -16.33 14.38 1.72
C GLY A 169 -16.02 14.50 3.22
N TYR A 170 -14.90 13.98 3.72
CA TYR A 170 -14.51 14.11 5.14
C TYR A 170 -13.31 15.04 5.39
N ARG A 171 -12.73 15.60 4.32
CA ARG A 171 -11.70 16.65 4.38
C ARG A 171 -12.14 17.90 3.63
N PRO A 172 -11.67 19.09 4.05
CA PRO A 172 -11.89 20.33 3.31
C PRO A 172 -11.21 20.27 1.93
N LYS A 173 -11.53 21.25 1.09
CA LYS A 173 -10.85 21.41 -0.20
C LYS A 173 -9.31 21.52 0.02
N PRO A 174 -8.50 20.77 -0.75
CA PRO A 174 -7.04 20.84 -0.72
C PRO A 174 -6.48 22.26 -0.79
N SER A 175 -5.45 22.52 0.02
CA SER A 175 -4.62 23.73 -0.05
C SER A 175 -3.26 23.50 -0.72
N LEU A 176 -2.96 22.24 -1.04
CA LEU A 176 -1.77 21.77 -1.73
C LEU A 176 -2.18 21.00 -2.99
N PRO A 177 -1.33 20.99 -4.05
CA PRO A 177 -1.54 20.06 -5.17
C PRO A 177 -1.39 18.62 -4.70
N ASN A 178 -1.94 17.68 -5.48
CA ASN A 178 -1.61 16.26 -5.33
C ASN A 178 -0.13 16.09 -5.66
N ALA A 179 0.64 15.58 -4.71
CA ALA A 179 2.09 15.53 -4.80
C ALA A 179 2.66 14.32 -4.06
N VAL A 180 3.94 14.07 -4.33
CA VAL A 180 4.78 13.14 -3.58
C VAL A 180 5.79 13.96 -2.81
N TYR A 181 5.98 13.61 -1.54
CA TYR A 181 6.87 14.32 -0.62
C TYR A 181 8.01 13.42 -0.15
N ARG A 182 9.15 14.03 0.13
CA ARG A 182 10.27 13.44 0.88
C ARG A 182 10.45 14.21 2.18
N TYR A 183 10.39 13.51 3.30
CA TYR A 183 10.71 14.00 4.63
C TYR A 183 11.99 13.35 5.16
N ASP A 184 12.88 14.14 5.73
CA ASP A 184 14.10 13.68 6.39
C ASP A 184 14.00 13.96 7.89
N PRO A 185 13.74 12.95 8.73
CA PRO A 185 13.52 13.15 10.15
C PRO A 185 14.78 13.60 10.90
N ALA A 186 15.99 13.38 10.36
CA ALA A 186 17.23 13.79 11.01
C ALA A 186 17.50 15.29 10.88
N THR A 187 16.99 15.91 9.81
CA THR A 187 17.19 17.34 9.51
C THR A 187 15.90 18.14 9.51
N GLU A 188 14.76 17.48 9.74
CA GLU A 188 13.41 18.01 9.61
C GLU A 188 13.12 18.62 8.22
N SER A 189 13.88 18.21 7.20
CA SER A 189 13.75 18.73 5.84
C SER A 189 12.59 18.05 5.12
N ILE A 190 11.61 18.85 4.68
CA ILE A 190 10.47 18.39 3.87
C ILE A 190 10.49 19.05 2.49
N ARG A 191 10.22 18.27 1.45
CA ARG A 191 10.12 18.78 0.08
C ARG A 191 9.07 18.01 -0.73
N ALA A 192 8.31 18.72 -1.54
CA ALA A 192 7.63 18.10 -2.67
C ALA A 192 8.69 17.66 -3.70
N VAL A 193 8.65 16.40 -4.12
CA VAL A 193 9.63 15.77 -5.02
C VAL A 193 9.03 15.36 -6.37
N ALA A 194 7.71 15.25 -6.46
CA ALA A 194 6.98 15.12 -7.72
C ALA A 194 5.57 15.71 -7.59
N ASP A 195 5.08 16.26 -8.70
CA ASP A 195 3.70 16.72 -8.90
C ASP A 195 3.18 16.24 -10.27
N GLY A 196 2.00 16.71 -10.68
CA GLY A 196 1.40 16.38 -11.98
C GLY A 196 0.84 14.96 -12.09
N LEU A 197 0.70 14.26 -10.97
CA LEU A 197 -0.07 13.02 -10.83
C LEU A 197 -1.52 13.37 -10.46
N GLY A 198 -2.48 12.62 -10.98
CA GLY A 198 -3.90 12.90 -10.75
C GLY A 198 -4.32 12.52 -9.33
N ARG A 199 -4.08 11.27 -8.92
CA ARG A 199 -4.24 10.74 -7.55
C ARG A 199 -3.04 9.83 -7.23
N PRO A 200 -1.90 10.40 -6.78
CA PRO A 200 -0.76 9.58 -6.38
C PRO A 200 -1.19 8.69 -5.21
N ASN A 201 -1.03 7.38 -5.34
CA ASN A 201 -1.53 6.40 -4.39
C ASN A 201 -0.37 5.56 -3.82
N GLY A 202 -0.22 4.31 -4.24
CA GLY A 202 0.85 3.42 -3.82
C GLY A 202 2.24 3.94 -4.23
N ILE A 203 3.24 3.68 -3.38
CA ILE A 203 4.63 4.09 -3.59
C ILE A 203 5.60 2.97 -3.18
N CYS A 204 6.57 2.65 -4.03
CA CYS A 204 7.65 1.72 -3.66
C CYS A 204 8.95 2.02 -4.42
N PHE A 205 10.09 1.61 -3.86
CA PHE A 205 11.38 1.65 -4.56
C PHE A 205 11.67 0.33 -5.27
N SER A 206 12.46 0.39 -6.35
CA SER A 206 13.20 -0.77 -6.85
C SER A 206 14.18 -1.29 -5.77
N PRO A 207 14.64 -2.56 -5.87
CA PRO A 207 15.50 -3.15 -4.83
C PRO A 207 16.82 -2.40 -4.61
N ASP A 208 17.35 -1.79 -5.66
CA ASP A 208 18.58 -0.99 -5.64
C ASP A 208 18.35 0.48 -5.23
N TYR A 209 17.09 0.88 -5.02
CA TYR A 209 16.63 2.26 -4.75
C TYR A 209 16.93 3.27 -5.86
N SER A 210 17.27 2.82 -7.07
CA SER A 210 17.55 3.71 -8.21
C SER A 210 16.29 4.19 -8.93
N THR A 211 15.18 3.47 -8.78
CA THR A 211 13.87 3.80 -9.35
C THR A 211 12.84 3.85 -8.23
N ILE A 212 11.90 4.79 -8.32
CA ILE A 212 10.67 4.81 -7.52
C ILE A 212 9.47 4.63 -8.43
N TYR A 213 8.54 3.78 -8.02
CA TYR A 213 7.27 3.53 -8.67
C TYR A 213 6.15 4.18 -7.87
N ILE A 214 5.28 4.91 -8.53
CA ILE A 214 4.13 5.58 -7.93
C ILE A 214 2.89 5.25 -8.77
N THR A 215 1.85 4.73 -8.14
CA THR A 215 0.57 4.49 -8.82
C THR A 215 -0.25 5.78 -8.89
N ASP A 216 -0.98 5.94 -9.99
CA ASP A 216 -1.88 7.06 -10.25
C ASP A 216 -3.26 6.51 -10.62
N THR A 217 -4.20 6.73 -9.73
CA THR A 217 -5.55 6.13 -9.71
C THR A 217 -6.64 7.12 -10.08
N ASP A 218 -6.27 8.21 -10.76
CA ASP A 218 -7.18 9.33 -11.09
C ASP A 218 -8.44 8.95 -11.88
N GLN A 219 -8.46 7.75 -12.48
CA GLN A 219 -9.64 7.12 -13.06
C GLN A 219 -10.81 7.02 -12.08
N VAL A 220 -10.54 6.85 -10.78
CA VAL A 220 -11.57 6.74 -9.74
C VAL A 220 -11.51 7.94 -8.81
N ARG A 221 -12.62 8.68 -8.70
CA ARG A 221 -12.75 9.87 -7.83
C ARG A 221 -14.04 9.79 -7.04
N GLY A 222 -13.93 9.39 -5.77
CA GLY A 222 -15.10 9.07 -4.96
C GLY A 222 -15.90 7.93 -5.59
N GLN A 223 -17.14 8.21 -5.99
CA GLN A 223 -18.02 7.22 -6.64
C GLN A 223 -18.00 7.31 -8.19
N SER A 224 -17.23 8.23 -8.76
CA SER A 224 -17.17 8.45 -10.21
C SER A 224 -15.98 7.72 -10.85
N VAL A 225 -16.21 7.14 -12.02
CA VAL A 225 -15.19 6.49 -12.86
C VAL A 225 -15.08 7.23 -14.19
N ASP A 226 -13.87 7.66 -14.55
CA ASP A 226 -13.55 8.32 -15.81
C ASP A 226 -12.40 7.59 -16.50
N TYR A 227 -12.75 6.72 -17.45
CA TYR A 227 -11.79 5.89 -18.21
C TYR A 227 -10.78 6.69 -19.05
N GLY A 228 -10.96 8.01 -19.19
CA GLY A 228 -9.97 8.89 -19.83
C GLY A 228 -8.83 9.34 -18.91
N ARG A 229 -8.86 8.95 -17.63
CA ARG A 229 -7.86 9.33 -16.61
C ARG A 229 -6.93 8.19 -16.24
N ALA A 230 -5.94 8.50 -15.41
CA ALA A 230 -4.86 7.58 -15.07
C ALA A 230 -5.37 6.34 -14.31
N ALA A 231 -4.94 5.18 -14.81
CA ALA A 231 -5.01 3.87 -14.16
C ALA A 231 -3.62 3.24 -14.27
N SER A 232 -2.62 4.00 -13.86
CA SER A 232 -1.26 3.87 -14.36
C SER A 232 -0.26 3.75 -13.21
N ILE A 233 0.86 3.10 -13.50
CA ILE A 233 2.06 3.12 -12.67
C ILE A 233 3.08 4.00 -13.40
N TYR A 234 3.61 5.01 -12.73
CA TYR A 234 4.71 5.84 -13.22
C TYR A 234 6.01 5.45 -12.52
N ALA A 235 7.10 5.41 -13.27
CA ALA A 235 8.45 5.26 -12.74
C ALA A 235 9.21 6.59 -12.84
N PHE A 236 10.09 6.83 -11.87
CA PHE A 236 11.01 7.94 -11.84
C PHE A 236 12.40 7.46 -11.43
N ASP A 237 13.43 8.06 -12.00
CA ASP A 237 14.81 7.85 -11.57
C ASP A 237 15.06 8.63 -10.27
N VAL A 238 15.64 7.97 -9.28
CA VAL A 238 16.09 8.59 -8.03
C VAL A 238 17.52 9.07 -8.23
N ILE A 239 17.69 10.37 -8.42
CA ILE A 239 18.98 10.97 -8.74
C ILE A 239 19.44 11.93 -7.64
N GLN A 240 20.76 12.13 -7.54
CA GLN A 240 21.34 13.12 -6.64
C GLN A 240 21.62 14.43 -7.40
N ARG A 241 21.22 15.57 -6.82
CA ARG A 241 21.55 16.93 -7.27
C ARG A 241 21.80 17.81 -6.06
N HIS A 242 22.91 18.53 -6.04
CA HIS A 242 23.26 19.47 -4.94
C HIS A 242 23.13 18.86 -3.54
N GLY A 243 23.55 17.61 -3.35
CA GLY A 243 23.45 16.93 -2.05
C GLY A 243 22.03 16.48 -1.66
N GLN A 244 21.05 16.59 -2.54
CA GLN A 244 19.67 16.18 -2.31
C GLN A 244 19.19 15.14 -3.33
N ARG A 245 18.25 14.28 -2.93
CA ARG A 245 17.57 13.34 -3.83
C ARG A 245 16.43 14.01 -4.57
N PHE A 246 16.34 13.73 -5.86
CA PHE A 246 15.31 14.21 -6.78
C PHE A 246 14.71 13.06 -7.56
N LEU A 247 13.47 13.24 -7.99
CA LEU A 247 12.83 12.39 -8.99
C LEU A 247 13.01 13.02 -10.37
N ALA A 248 13.48 12.24 -11.32
CA ALA A 248 13.68 12.65 -12.70
C ALA A 248 13.11 11.61 -13.67
N ASN A 249 13.03 11.98 -14.96
CA ASN A 249 12.65 11.07 -16.04
C ASN A 249 11.34 10.30 -15.77
N ARG A 250 10.29 11.04 -15.37
CA ARG A 250 8.93 10.49 -15.24
C ARG A 250 8.58 9.76 -16.53
N ARG A 251 8.22 8.49 -16.41
CA ARG A 251 7.79 7.66 -17.54
C ARG A 251 6.62 6.79 -17.13
N LEU A 252 5.71 6.54 -18.07
CA LEU A 252 4.71 5.51 -17.90
C LEU A 252 5.44 4.17 -17.81
N PHE A 253 5.25 3.46 -16.71
CA PHE A 253 5.81 2.13 -16.51
C PHE A 253 4.82 1.06 -16.96
N ALA A 254 3.59 1.13 -16.46
CA ALA A 254 2.54 0.18 -16.77
C ALA A 254 1.13 0.80 -16.65
N LEU A 255 0.15 0.15 -17.25
CA LEU A 255 -1.28 0.37 -17.02
C LEU A 255 -1.83 -0.87 -16.32
N ALA A 256 -2.76 -0.69 -15.37
CA ALA A 256 -3.52 -1.80 -14.85
C ALA A 256 -4.39 -2.41 -15.97
N ASP A 257 -4.41 -3.74 -16.07
CA ASP A 257 -5.26 -4.41 -17.06
C ASP A 257 -6.75 -4.36 -16.64
N THR A 258 -7.02 -4.42 -15.34
CA THR A 258 -8.38 -4.30 -14.78
C THR A 258 -8.39 -3.32 -13.61
N GLY A 259 -9.29 -2.34 -13.65
CA GLY A 259 -9.46 -1.34 -12.59
C GLY A 259 -8.27 -0.38 -12.51
N ILE A 260 -7.90 0.02 -11.29
CA ILE A 260 -6.78 0.91 -11.00
C ILE A 260 -5.67 0.16 -10.26
N PRO A 261 -4.39 0.51 -10.47
CA PRO A 261 -3.30 0.01 -9.64
C PRO A 261 -3.28 0.78 -8.33
N ASP A 262 -3.55 0.12 -7.20
CA ASP A 262 -3.66 0.75 -5.89
C ASP A 262 -2.34 0.60 -5.11
N GLY A 263 -2.30 -0.23 -4.08
CA GLY A 263 -1.08 -0.55 -3.33
C GLY A 263 -0.06 -1.29 -4.20
N ILE A 264 1.21 -0.89 -4.10
CA ILE A 264 2.31 -1.38 -4.94
C ILE A 264 3.49 -1.86 -4.08
N LYS A 265 4.18 -2.92 -4.52
CA LYS A 265 5.41 -3.45 -3.89
C LYS A 265 6.35 -4.01 -4.97
N CYS A 266 7.63 -4.18 -4.65
CA CYS A 266 8.63 -4.76 -5.53
C CYS A 266 9.26 -5.99 -4.86
N ASP A 267 9.59 -7.03 -5.64
CA ASP A 267 10.39 -8.16 -5.16
C ASP A 267 11.90 -7.91 -5.37
N THR A 268 12.74 -8.73 -4.76
CA THR A 268 14.21 -8.63 -4.85
C THR A 268 14.78 -8.86 -6.25
N ARG A 269 14.01 -9.42 -7.19
CA ARG A 269 14.36 -9.55 -8.62
C ARG A 269 13.95 -8.32 -9.43
N GLY A 270 13.28 -7.36 -8.81
CA GLY A 270 12.83 -6.12 -9.44
C GLY A 270 11.45 -6.22 -10.11
N ASN A 271 10.73 -7.33 -9.97
CA ASN A 271 9.36 -7.41 -10.47
C ASN A 271 8.46 -6.51 -9.61
N VAL A 272 7.49 -5.87 -10.26
CA VAL A 272 6.60 -4.88 -9.66
C VAL A 272 5.21 -5.49 -9.54
N TYR A 273 4.63 -5.43 -8.36
CA TYR A 273 3.33 -6.01 -8.02
C TYR A 273 2.40 -4.87 -7.64
N SER A 274 1.15 -4.89 -8.11
CA SER A 274 0.13 -3.93 -7.67
C SER A 274 -1.21 -4.63 -7.43
N GLY A 275 -1.88 -4.23 -6.36
CA GLY A 275 -3.30 -4.52 -6.17
C GLY A 275 -4.10 -3.84 -7.27
N CYS A 276 -5.03 -4.57 -7.86
CA CYS A 276 -5.84 -4.17 -9.01
C CYS A 276 -7.28 -4.68 -8.87
N GLY A 277 -8.16 -4.28 -9.78
CA GLY A 277 -9.60 -4.60 -9.71
C GLY A 277 -9.95 -6.09 -9.82
N ASP A 278 -9.02 -6.94 -10.27
CA ASP A 278 -9.19 -8.39 -10.42
C ASP A 278 -8.21 -9.24 -9.61
N GLY A 279 -7.38 -8.61 -8.76
CA GLY A 279 -6.41 -9.31 -7.92
C GLY A 279 -5.09 -8.56 -7.87
N ILE A 280 -3.98 -9.29 -8.00
CA ILE A 280 -2.64 -8.71 -8.03
C ILE A 280 -2.04 -8.92 -9.42
N ASN A 281 -1.67 -7.82 -10.07
CA ASN A 281 -0.98 -7.83 -11.35
C ASN A 281 0.53 -7.73 -11.12
N VAL A 282 1.31 -8.48 -11.91
CA VAL A 282 2.76 -8.58 -11.75
C VAL A 282 3.45 -8.25 -13.05
N TRP A 283 4.31 -7.23 -13.02
CA TRP A 283 5.10 -6.76 -14.16
C TRP A 283 6.59 -7.04 -13.96
N SER A 284 7.30 -7.28 -15.06
CA SER A 284 8.75 -7.35 -15.07
C SER A 284 9.37 -5.98 -14.73
N PRO A 285 10.67 -5.89 -14.40
CA PRO A 285 11.35 -4.61 -14.22
C PRO A 285 11.28 -3.68 -15.45
N GLY A 286 10.94 -4.23 -16.63
CA GLY A 286 10.75 -3.48 -17.86
C GLY A 286 9.32 -2.99 -18.11
N GLY A 287 8.36 -3.28 -17.21
CA GLY A 287 6.96 -2.87 -17.34
C GLY A 287 6.09 -3.82 -18.18
N VAL A 288 6.59 -5.01 -18.52
CA VAL A 288 5.81 -6.04 -19.25
C VAL A 288 4.97 -6.82 -18.24
N LEU A 289 3.66 -6.93 -18.47
CA LEU A 289 2.77 -7.75 -17.62
C LEU A 289 3.16 -9.22 -17.77
N LEU A 290 3.68 -9.81 -16.69
CA LEU A 290 4.08 -11.21 -16.62
C LEU A 290 2.88 -12.11 -16.35
N GLY A 291 2.03 -11.67 -15.41
CA GLY A 291 1.02 -12.53 -14.82
C GLY A 291 0.06 -11.82 -13.90
N LYS A 292 -0.96 -12.56 -13.46
CA LYS A 292 -1.90 -12.12 -12.45
C LYS A 292 -2.24 -13.24 -11.47
N ILE A 293 -2.40 -12.83 -10.22
CA ILE A 293 -2.99 -13.62 -9.14
C ILE A 293 -4.42 -13.12 -8.99
N VAL A 294 -5.36 -13.83 -9.59
CA VAL A 294 -6.77 -13.43 -9.65
C VAL A 294 -7.44 -13.72 -8.31
N ILE A 295 -7.97 -12.67 -7.68
CA ILE A 295 -8.72 -12.75 -6.43
C ILE A 295 -10.06 -12.02 -6.65
N PRO A 296 -11.20 -12.72 -6.61
CA PRO A 296 -12.50 -12.10 -6.83
C PRO A 296 -12.76 -10.91 -5.89
N GLY A 297 -13.18 -9.79 -6.46
CA GLY A 297 -13.35 -8.53 -5.73
C GLY A 297 -12.12 -7.62 -5.72
N GLY A 298 -11.00 -8.06 -6.31
CA GLY A 298 -9.79 -7.25 -6.44
C GLY A 298 -8.90 -7.28 -5.19
N VAL A 299 -7.80 -6.53 -5.20
CA VAL A 299 -6.93 -6.34 -4.03
C VAL A 299 -6.58 -4.86 -3.95
N ALA A 300 -6.81 -4.23 -2.80
CA ALA A 300 -6.47 -2.83 -2.59
C ALA A 300 -4.98 -2.69 -2.25
N ASN A 301 -4.49 -3.40 -1.23
CA ASN A 301 -3.07 -3.47 -0.90
C ASN A 301 -2.66 -4.89 -0.50
N PHE A 302 -1.37 -5.10 -0.32
CA PHE A 302 -0.81 -6.38 0.09
C PHE A 302 0.61 -6.18 0.64
N CYS A 303 1.13 -7.19 1.30
CA CYS A 303 2.52 -7.21 1.73
C CYS A 303 3.16 -8.59 1.58
N PHE A 304 4.48 -8.61 1.45
CA PHE A 304 5.24 -9.85 1.46
C PHE A 304 5.39 -10.36 2.89
N GLY A 305 5.27 -11.67 3.04
CA GLY A 305 5.60 -12.44 4.23
C GLY A 305 6.88 -13.27 4.03
N PRO A 306 7.15 -14.24 4.91
CA PRO A 306 8.32 -15.10 4.83
C PRO A 306 8.16 -16.16 3.72
N GLU A 307 9.29 -16.69 3.22
CA GLU A 307 9.31 -17.91 2.38
C GLU A 307 8.31 -17.92 1.21
N GLY A 308 8.26 -16.83 0.44
CA GLY A 308 7.36 -16.70 -0.72
C GLY A 308 5.90 -16.39 -0.39
N GLN A 309 5.57 -16.12 0.87
CA GLN A 309 4.22 -15.72 1.25
C GLN A 309 3.93 -14.27 0.85
N LEU A 310 2.67 -14.02 0.53
CA LEU A 310 2.12 -12.69 0.33
C LEU A 310 0.72 -12.63 0.95
N PHE A 311 0.44 -11.57 1.71
CA PHE A 311 -0.85 -11.35 2.36
C PHE A 311 -1.65 -10.31 1.57
N ALA A 312 -2.73 -10.73 0.93
CA ALA A 312 -3.55 -9.88 0.06
C ALA A 312 -4.79 -9.37 0.81
N LEU A 313 -4.99 -8.05 0.77
CA LEU A 313 -6.07 -7.35 1.46
C LEU A 313 -7.25 -7.12 0.49
N ASN A 314 -8.36 -7.82 0.73
CA ASN A 314 -9.52 -7.91 -0.17
C ASN A 314 -10.80 -7.49 0.57
N GLU A 315 -10.79 -6.28 1.13
CA GLU A 315 -11.88 -5.66 1.89
C GLU A 315 -12.32 -6.52 3.08
N HIS A 316 -13.26 -7.42 2.87
CA HIS A 316 -13.84 -8.31 3.89
C HIS A 316 -13.05 -9.61 4.09
N ARG A 317 -11.94 -9.78 3.37
CA ARG A 317 -11.14 -11.01 3.37
C ARG A 317 -9.65 -10.73 3.41
N LEU A 318 -8.94 -11.55 4.17
CA LEU A 318 -7.49 -11.67 4.15
C LEU A 318 -7.10 -12.98 3.50
N TRP A 319 -6.29 -12.92 2.45
CA TRP A 319 -5.78 -14.09 1.75
C TRP A 319 -4.28 -14.26 1.96
N ARG A 320 -3.82 -15.51 2.07
CA ARG A 320 -2.42 -15.90 1.94
C ARG A 320 -2.20 -16.48 0.56
N VAL A 321 -1.33 -15.84 -0.20
CA VAL A 321 -0.77 -16.35 -1.45
C VAL A 321 0.56 -17.00 -1.12
N GLN A 322 0.76 -18.24 -1.55
CA GLN A 322 2.06 -18.89 -1.57
C GLN A 322 2.62 -18.82 -2.99
N LEU A 323 3.75 -18.15 -3.14
CA LEU A 323 4.59 -18.10 -4.34
C LEU A 323 5.77 -19.05 -4.19
N ASP A 324 6.71 -19.04 -5.15
CA ASP A 324 7.98 -19.71 -4.98
C ASP A 324 8.70 -19.19 -3.72
N ARG A 325 9.29 -20.10 -2.94
CA ARG A 325 9.91 -19.75 -1.66
C ARG A 325 11.09 -18.78 -1.80
N CYS A 326 11.68 -18.69 -2.99
CA CYS A 326 12.74 -17.74 -3.29
C CYS A 326 12.21 -16.31 -3.53
N VAL A 327 10.91 -16.10 -3.72
CA VAL A 327 10.34 -14.76 -3.88
C VAL A 327 10.37 -14.04 -2.53
N ARG A 328 11.06 -12.89 -2.50
CA ARG A 328 11.16 -12.02 -1.32
C ARG A 328 10.81 -10.59 -1.70
N GLY A 329 10.03 -9.92 -0.85
CA GLY A 329 9.78 -8.48 -0.99
C GLY A 329 11.05 -7.67 -0.77
N ALA A 330 11.28 -6.65 -1.59
CA ALA A 330 12.48 -5.81 -1.51
C ALA A 330 12.62 -5.07 -0.16
N LEU A 331 11.51 -4.78 0.53
CA LEU A 331 11.52 -4.15 1.85
C LEU A 331 11.95 -5.10 2.99
N LEU A 332 11.97 -6.41 2.76
CA LEU A 332 12.37 -7.41 3.77
C LEU A 332 13.88 -7.68 3.77
N ASP A 333 14.59 -7.43 2.67
CA ASP A 333 16.03 -7.73 2.53
C ASP A 333 16.93 -6.72 3.27
N GLY A 334 16.37 -5.66 3.88
CA GLY A 334 17.10 -4.58 4.57
C GLY A 334 16.83 -4.47 6.07
N GLN A 335 16.13 -5.44 6.68
CA GLN A 335 15.82 -5.45 8.12
C GLN A 335 16.78 -6.34 8.95
N THR A 336 17.83 -6.90 8.36
CA THR A 336 18.86 -7.68 9.08
C THR A 336 20.03 -6.84 9.58
#